data_AF-A0AAD8NDX7-F1
#
_entry.id   AF-A0AAD8NDX7-F1
#
_cell.length_a   1.000
_cell.length_b   1.000
_cell.length_c   1.000
_cell.angle_alpha   90.00
_cell.angle_beta   90.00
_cell.angle_gamma   90.00
#
_symmetry.space_group_name_H-M   'P 1'
#
loop_
_entity.id
_entity.type
_entity.pdbx_description
1 polymer ?
#
loop_
_entity_poly.entity_id
_entity_poly.type
_entity_poly.pdbx_seq_one_letter_code
_entity_poly.pdbx_strand_id
1 'polypeptide(L)'
;MMSKKSKGRQKIQMARMEKESNLLVTFSKRRSGLFKKASELCILCGVEIAIIVFSPGKKVFSFGHPSVDMILDRFVKQNPPQYSSTSQLMEAHRNANIHELNRQLIYETSQLEIEKNKSEELTKIRKEGMDNHWWEAPIENLGLDELERLKVAMGFLKKAIDEQKKWIVAASPLQIVPVSCPNGINGEYVVKGSRLELTMTPHGFVLGYGQYEFQDNEEDWSNMRTFEVYGDQSVRLELEKERAAKENLENCVKHLEKDREEEREQSRVEREKERAERERLQKRKDDIIKRIG
;
A
#
# COMPACT_ATOMS: atom_id res chain seq x y z
N MET A 1 -16.64 -11.74 33.51
CA MET A 1 -16.88 -11.09 32.21
C MET A 1 -15.75 -10.10 31.96
N MET A 2 -14.97 -10.24 30.89
CA MET A 2 -13.92 -9.25 30.56
C MET A 2 -14.59 -7.98 30.03
N SER A 3 -14.47 -6.87 30.77
CA SER A 3 -14.93 -5.57 30.32
C SER A 3 -14.04 -5.04 29.19
N LYS A 4 -14.65 -4.44 28.15
CA LYS A 4 -13.89 -3.82 27.06
C LYS A 4 -13.08 -2.64 27.60
N LYS A 5 -11.76 -2.65 27.35
CA LYS A 5 -10.82 -1.61 27.79
C LYS A 5 -11.09 -0.21 27.22
N SER A 6 -11.76 -0.09 26.06
CA SER A 6 -12.15 1.21 25.51
C SER A 6 -13.44 1.14 24.69
N LYS A 7 -14.09 2.30 24.51
CA LYS A 7 -15.27 2.48 23.66
C LYS A 7 -14.93 2.45 22.15
N GLY A 8 -13.66 2.42 21.74
CA GLY A 8 -13.26 2.48 20.33
C GLY A 8 -13.56 3.82 19.66
N ARG A 9 -13.50 3.86 18.32
CA ARG A 9 -13.81 5.07 17.53
C ARG A 9 -15.32 5.36 17.61
N GLN A 10 -15.66 6.54 18.12
CA GLN A 10 -17.05 6.99 18.24
C GLN A 10 -17.39 7.99 17.13
N LYS A 11 -18.64 7.95 16.65
CA LYS A 11 -19.16 8.97 15.74
C LYS A 11 -19.32 10.28 16.52
N ILE A 12 -18.87 11.39 15.93
CA ILE A 12 -19.00 12.73 16.52
C ILE A 12 -19.74 13.64 15.54
N GLN A 13 -20.37 14.69 16.05
CA GLN A 13 -21.04 15.70 15.22
C GLN A 13 -20.00 16.52 14.43
N MET A 14 -20.37 16.95 13.22
CA MET A 14 -19.52 17.80 12.36
C MET A 14 -19.73 19.28 12.68
N ALA A 15 -19.45 19.65 13.93
CA ALA A 15 -19.52 21.01 14.45
C ALA A 15 -18.24 21.33 15.24
N ARG A 16 -18.05 22.60 15.61
CA ARG A 16 -16.93 23.01 16.48
C ARG A 16 -17.05 22.27 17.82
N MET A 17 -15.97 21.62 18.26
CA MET A 17 -15.92 21.03 19.60
C MET A 17 -15.76 22.11 20.65
N GLU A 18 -16.60 22.03 21.68
CA GLU A 18 -16.57 22.97 22.82
C GLU A 18 -15.43 22.68 23.78
N LYS A 19 -15.11 21.41 24.01
CA LYS A 19 -14.05 21.01 24.93
C LYS A 19 -12.67 21.18 24.28
N GLU A 20 -11.89 22.14 24.78
CA GLU A 20 -10.57 22.50 24.25
C GLU A 20 -9.59 21.31 24.19
N SER A 21 -9.55 20.46 25.22
CA SER A 21 -8.69 19.27 25.21
C SER A 21 -9.01 18.32 24.06
N ASN A 22 -10.30 18.12 23.77
CA ASN A 22 -10.75 17.25 22.68
C ASN A 22 -10.48 17.91 21.33
N LEU A 23 -10.62 19.24 21.24
CA LEU A 23 -10.32 20.03 20.06
C LEU A 23 -8.85 19.88 19.66
N LEU A 24 -7.90 20.12 20.58
CA LEU A 24 -6.46 20.05 20.32
C LEU A 24 -5.99 18.64 19.94
N VAL A 25 -6.49 17.61 20.63
CA VAL A 25 -6.18 16.21 20.31
C VAL A 25 -6.74 15.83 18.93
N THR A 26 -7.98 16.21 18.64
CA THR A 26 -8.61 15.91 17.35
C THR A 26 -7.95 16.68 16.22
N PHE A 27 -7.58 17.95 16.44
CA PHE A 27 -6.81 18.75 15.50
C PHE A 27 -5.52 18.03 15.12
N SER A 28 -4.73 17.61 16.11
CA SER A 28 -3.46 16.92 15.89
C SER A 28 -3.64 15.64 15.07
N LYS A 29 -4.63 14.80 15.45
CA LYS A 29 -4.93 13.55 14.74
C LYS A 29 -5.42 13.78 13.31
N ARG A 30 -6.37 14.72 13.12
CA ARG A 30 -6.96 15.00 11.80
C ARG A 30 -5.96 15.67 10.87
N ARG A 31 -5.15 16.62 11.37
CA ARG A 31 -4.07 17.25 10.60
C ARG A 31 -3.08 16.22 10.09
N SER A 32 -2.60 15.32 10.97
CA SER A 32 -1.69 14.24 10.58
C SER A 32 -2.33 13.29 9.56
N GLY A 33 -3.59 12.88 9.77
CA GLY A 33 -4.32 12.04 8.81
C GLY A 33 -4.53 12.72 7.45
N LEU A 34 -4.83 14.01 7.45
CA LEU A 34 -4.99 14.82 6.23
C LEU A 34 -3.68 14.89 5.45
N PHE A 35 -2.56 15.21 6.11
CA PHE A 35 -1.25 15.29 5.46
C PHE A 35 -0.81 13.95 4.90
N LYS A 36 -1.09 12.85 5.62
CA LYS A 36 -0.82 11.50 5.11
C LYS A 36 -1.63 11.20 3.85
N LYS A 37 -2.92 11.53 3.83
CA LYS A 37 -3.77 11.32 2.65
C LYS A 37 -3.36 12.19 1.47
N ALA A 38 -2.96 13.44 1.72
CA ALA A 38 -2.43 14.32 0.68
C ALA A 38 -1.12 13.77 0.10
N SER A 39 -0.21 13.26 0.92
CA SER A 39 1.02 12.61 0.49
C SER A 39 0.75 11.37 -0.35
N GLU A 40 -0.14 10.49 0.10
CA GLU A 40 -0.58 9.32 -0.69
C GLU A 40 -1.14 9.75 -2.06
N LEU A 41 -1.97 10.79 -2.10
CA LEU A 41 -2.55 11.29 -3.33
C LEU A 41 -1.49 11.87 -4.29
N CYS A 42 -0.52 12.63 -3.77
CA CYS A 42 0.59 13.17 -4.56
C CYS A 42 1.42 12.05 -5.19
N ILE A 43 1.69 10.99 -4.44
CA ILE A 43 2.49 9.85 -4.91
C ILE A 43 1.73 9.03 -5.96
N LEU A 44 0.44 8.75 -5.70
CA LEU A 44 -0.36 7.88 -6.57
C LEU A 44 -0.75 8.57 -7.88
N CYS A 45 -1.09 9.85 -7.83
CA CYS A 45 -1.63 10.58 -8.96
C CYS A 45 -0.65 11.59 -9.57
N GLY A 46 0.53 11.80 -8.97
CA GLY A 46 1.50 12.79 -9.44
C GLY A 46 1.03 14.25 -9.29
N VAL A 47 -0.02 14.50 -8.51
CA VAL A 47 -0.67 15.81 -8.40
C VAL A 47 0.12 16.78 -7.51
N GLU A 48 0.07 18.07 -7.86
CA GLU A 48 0.60 19.14 -7.03
C GLU A 48 -0.46 19.60 -6.01
N ILE A 49 -0.09 19.63 -4.72
CA ILE A 49 -1.01 19.98 -3.63
C ILE A 49 -0.29 20.84 -2.61
N ALA A 50 -0.93 21.91 -2.15
CA ALA A 50 -0.54 22.68 -0.97
C ALA A 50 -1.70 22.72 0.04
N ILE A 51 -1.40 22.46 1.31
CA ILE A 51 -2.35 22.53 2.43
C ILE A 51 -1.72 23.38 3.53
N ILE A 52 -2.44 24.41 3.97
CA ILE A 52 -2.06 25.27 5.09
C ILE A 52 -3.15 25.16 6.16
N VAL A 53 -2.76 24.87 7.41
CA VAL A 53 -3.66 24.64 8.52
C VAL A 53 -3.23 25.48 9.72
N PHE A 54 -4.12 26.35 10.19
CA PHE A 54 -3.94 27.12 11.42
C PHE A 54 -4.50 26.34 12.61
N SER A 55 -3.69 26.16 13.63
CA SER A 55 -4.15 25.57 14.89
C SER A 55 -4.93 26.58 15.73
N PRO A 56 -5.79 26.11 16.65
CA PRO A 56 -6.42 26.98 17.65
C PRO A 56 -5.41 27.81 18.46
N GLY A 57 -4.18 27.29 18.62
CA GLY A 57 -3.06 28.00 19.25
C GLY A 57 -2.28 28.93 18.32
N LYS A 58 -2.87 29.37 17.20
CA LYS A 58 -2.28 30.29 16.20
C LYS A 58 -0.98 29.81 15.54
N LYS A 59 -0.61 28.54 15.70
CA LYS A 59 0.52 27.93 14.97
C LYS A 59 0.09 27.47 13.59
N VAL A 60 0.91 27.74 12.59
CA VAL A 60 0.72 27.31 11.21
C VAL A 60 1.36 25.94 10.99
N PHE A 61 0.69 25.09 10.22
CA PHE A 61 1.22 23.84 9.74
C PHE A 61 0.95 23.73 8.26
N SER A 62 1.93 23.32 7.48
CA SER A 62 1.77 23.18 6.04
C SER A 62 2.26 21.82 5.53
N PHE A 63 1.70 21.41 4.41
CA PHE A 63 2.15 20.29 3.60
C PHE A 63 2.09 20.73 2.15
N GLY A 64 3.15 20.48 1.38
CA GLY A 64 3.21 20.86 -0.02
C GLY A 64 4.04 19.87 -0.84
N HIS A 65 3.57 19.56 -2.04
CA HIS A 65 4.32 18.78 -3.03
C HIS A 65 4.14 19.42 -4.41
N PRO A 66 5.22 19.89 -5.09
CA PRO A 66 6.63 19.72 -4.76
C PRO A 66 7.13 20.55 -3.55
N SER A 67 6.62 21.77 -3.36
CA SER A 67 6.80 22.55 -2.14
C SER A 67 5.64 23.54 -1.97
N VAL A 68 5.40 23.99 -0.74
CA VAL A 68 4.31 24.96 -0.47
C VAL A 68 4.58 26.28 -1.16
N ASP A 69 5.82 26.78 -1.06
CA ASP A 69 6.20 28.08 -1.62
C ASP A 69 6.12 28.07 -3.15
N MET A 70 6.48 26.98 -3.82
CA MET A 70 6.35 26.89 -5.29
C MET A 70 4.90 26.94 -5.73
N ILE A 71 4.01 26.25 -5.02
CA ILE A 71 2.57 26.25 -5.34
C ILE A 71 1.98 27.62 -5.02
N LEU A 72 2.36 28.22 -3.89
CA LEU A 72 1.90 29.54 -3.50
C LEU A 72 2.39 30.62 -4.46
N ASP A 73 3.66 30.57 -4.86
CA ASP A 73 4.22 31.45 -5.89
C ASP A 73 3.48 31.30 -7.21
N ARG A 74 3.21 30.06 -7.65
CA ARG A 74 2.44 29.79 -8.86
C ARG A 74 1.04 30.38 -8.74
N PHE A 75 0.38 30.17 -7.61
CA PHE A 75 -0.97 30.67 -7.33
C PHE A 75 -1.03 32.21 -7.31
N VAL A 76 -0.08 32.85 -6.64
CA VAL A 76 -0.01 34.32 -6.52
C VAL A 76 0.42 34.97 -7.84
N LYS A 77 1.28 34.31 -8.64
CA LYS A 77 1.79 34.83 -9.92
C LYS A 77 0.88 34.55 -11.12
N GLN A 78 -0.15 33.69 -11.00
CA GLN A 78 -1.03 33.29 -12.12
C GLN A 78 -2.43 33.92 -12.00
N ASN A 79 -2.82 34.86 -12.89
CA ASN A 79 -3.63 34.58 -14.09
C ASN A 79 -3.52 33.13 -14.61
N PRO A 80 -4.64 32.46 -14.96
CA PRO A 80 -4.76 31.00 -15.16
C PRO A 80 -3.58 30.43 -15.96
N PRO A 81 -3.07 29.23 -15.61
CA PRO A 81 -1.84 28.69 -16.17
C PRO A 81 -1.98 28.65 -17.68
N GLN A 82 -1.20 29.47 -18.37
CA GLN A 82 -0.89 29.18 -19.75
C GLN A 82 -0.13 27.87 -19.73
N TYR A 83 -0.79 26.81 -20.20
CA TYR A 83 -0.19 25.52 -20.51
C TYR A 83 0.89 25.74 -21.58
N SER A 84 2.06 26.18 -21.16
CA SER A 84 3.24 26.23 -22.01
C SER A 84 3.61 24.81 -22.39
N SER A 85 3.90 24.59 -23.67
CA SER A 85 4.31 23.29 -24.22
C SER A 85 5.54 22.70 -23.51
N THR A 86 6.40 23.54 -22.93
CA THR A 86 7.50 23.10 -22.06
C THR A 86 7.05 22.56 -20.70
N SER A 87 5.98 23.11 -20.11
CA SER A 87 5.42 22.61 -18.84
C SER A 87 4.80 21.22 -19.03
N GLN A 88 4.11 20.99 -20.15
CA GLN A 88 3.52 19.70 -20.48
C GLN A 88 4.58 18.61 -20.70
N LEU A 89 5.70 18.94 -21.35
CA LEU A 89 6.82 18.01 -21.53
C LEU A 89 7.48 17.63 -20.20
N MET A 90 7.69 18.59 -19.31
CA MET A 90 8.28 18.33 -17.99
C MET A 90 7.36 17.46 -17.12
N GLU A 91 6.05 17.71 -17.17
CA GLU A 91 5.05 16.94 -16.43
C GLU A 91 4.89 15.52 -17.00
N ALA A 92 4.85 15.36 -18.32
CA ALA A 92 4.84 14.06 -18.97
C ALA A 92 6.09 13.24 -18.62
N HIS A 93 7.26 13.86 -18.61
CA HIS A 93 8.52 13.22 -18.21
C HIS A 93 8.50 12.81 -16.73
N ARG A 94 7.98 13.67 -15.85
CA ARG A 94 7.83 13.35 -14.42
C ARG A 94 6.87 12.18 -14.20
N ASN A 95 5.74 12.17 -14.88
CA ASN A 95 4.74 11.10 -14.78
C ASN A 95 5.31 9.77 -15.32
N ALA A 96 6.07 9.80 -16.41
CA ALA A 96 6.75 8.61 -16.92
C ALA A 96 7.74 8.03 -15.89
N ASN A 97 8.52 8.89 -15.21
CA ASN A 97 9.42 8.45 -14.14
C ASN A 97 8.69 7.84 -12.96
N ILE A 98 7.56 8.43 -12.54
CA ILE A 98 6.73 7.89 -11.45
C ILE A 98 6.17 6.52 -11.83
N HIS A 99 5.66 6.36 -13.06
CA HIS A 99 5.16 5.08 -13.55
C HIS A 99 6.24 4.00 -13.57
N GLU A 100 7.46 4.36 -13.97
CA GLU A 100 8.57 3.41 -13.99
C GLU A 100 9.00 2.98 -12.59
N LEU A 101 9.13 3.93 -11.66
CA LEU A 101 9.43 3.62 -10.26
C LEU A 101 8.33 2.77 -9.61
N ASN A 102 7.06 3.04 -9.91
CA ASN A 102 5.95 2.22 -9.43
C ASN A 102 6.01 0.79 -10.00
N ARG A 103 6.39 0.62 -11.26
CA ARG A 103 6.60 -0.70 -11.86
C ARG A 103 7.69 -1.49 -11.13
N GLN A 104 8.81 -0.84 -10.82
CA GLN A 104 9.92 -1.46 -10.07
C GLN A 104 9.49 -1.82 -8.65
N LEU A 105 8.78 -0.93 -7.96
CA LEU A 105 8.26 -1.18 -6.61
C LEU A 105 7.35 -2.41 -6.59
N ILE A 106 6.44 -2.54 -7.58
CA ILE A 106 5.57 -3.71 -7.71
C ILE A 106 6.40 -5.00 -7.88
N TYR A 107 7.43 -4.97 -8.72
CA TYR A 107 8.31 -6.12 -8.93
C TYR A 107 9.02 -6.53 -7.63
N GLU A 108 9.66 -5.60 -6.94
CA GLU A 108 10.37 -5.86 -5.68
C GLU A 108 9.43 -6.39 -4.59
N THR A 109 8.21 -5.84 -4.51
CA THR A 109 7.20 -6.30 -3.55
C THR A 109 6.80 -7.75 -3.83
N SER A 110 6.63 -8.12 -5.10
CA SER A 110 6.34 -9.49 -5.49
C SER A 110 7.48 -10.45 -5.13
N GLN A 111 8.74 -10.04 -5.29
CA GLN A 111 9.88 -10.87 -4.90
C GLN A 111 9.95 -11.08 -3.39
N LEU A 112 9.70 -10.03 -2.61
CA LEU A 112 9.64 -10.12 -1.16
C LEU A 112 8.52 -11.05 -0.68
N GLU A 113 7.35 -11.03 -1.33
CA GLU A 113 6.23 -11.93 -1.01
C GLU A 113 6.62 -13.40 -1.29
N ILE A 114 7.28 -13.66 -2.42
CA ILE A 114 7.78 -15.00 -2.77
C ILE A 114 8.78 -15.49 -1.71
N GLU A 115 9.73 -14.65 -1.31
CA GLU A 115 10.76 -15.04 -0.35
C GLU A 115 10.19 -15.24 1.06
N LYS A 116 9.22 -14.40 1.45
CA LYS A 116 8.48 -14.57 2.69
C LYS A 116 7.71 -15.89 2.70
N ASN A 117 7.03 -16.24 1.62
CA ASN A 117 6.32 -17.52 1.51
C ASN A 117 7.29 -18.72 1.61
N LYS A 118 8.46 -18.67 0.96
CA LYS A 118 9.50 -19.70 1.11
C LYS A 118 9.97 -19.82 2.56
N SER A 119 10.21 -18.68 3.23
CA SER A 119 10.60 -18.67 4.64
C SER A 119 9.52 -19.31 5.50
N GLU A 120 8.24 -18.98 5.30
CA GLU A 120 7.12 -19.59 6.03
C GLU A 120 7.04 -21.10 5.78
N GLU A 121 7.20 -21.55 4.55
CA GLU A 121 7.23 -22.97 4.18
C GLU A 121 8.40 -23.71 4.86
N LEU A 122 9.60 -23.11 4.87
CA LEU A 122 10.76 -23.65 5.60
C LEU A 122 10.51 -23.75 7.11
N THR A 123 9.83 -22.76 7.72
CA THR A 123 9.47 -22.84 9.15
C THR A 123 8.44 -23.94 9.41
N LYS A 124 7.54 -24.20 8.45
CA LYS A 124 6.55 -25.27 8.54
C LYS A 124 7.21 -26.65 8.44
N ILE A 125 8.11 -26.83 7.46
CA ILE A 125 8.94 -28.05 7.33
C ILE A 125 9.77 -28.28 8.59
N ARG A 126 10.39 -27.22 9.16
CA ARG A 126 11.12 -27.32 10.43
C ARG A 126 10.22 -27.81 11.56
N LYS A 127 8.99 -27.30 11.64
CA LYS A 127 8.03 -27.66 12.68
C LYS A 127 7.45 -29.07 12.50
N GLU A 128 7.22 -29.51 11.26
CA GLU A 128 6.76 -30.86 10.92
C GLU A 128 7.91 -31.88 11.07
N GLY A 129 9.16 -31.48 10.82
CA GLY A 129 10.36 -32.29 11.04
C GLY A 129 10.76 -32.45 12.52
N MET A 130 10.25 -31.60 13.42
CA MET A 130 10.50 -31.71 14.87
C MET A 130 9.88 -32.97 15.49
N ASP A 131 8.83 -33.55 14.92
CA ASP A 131 8.30 -34.85 15.36
C ASP A 131 9.23 -36.03 14.97
N ASN A 132 10.15 -35.83 14.02
CA ASN A 132 11.07 -36.86 13.52
C ASN A 132 12.55 -36.65 13.91
N HIS A 133 12.93 -35.50 14.49
CA HIS A 133 14.33 -35.15 14.84
C HIS A 133 14.46 -34.70 16.31
N TRP A 134 13.91 -35.50 17.23
CA TRP A 134 13.96 -35.22 18.67
C TRP A 134 15.40 -34.97 19.20
N TRP A 135 16.43 -35.51 18.54
CA TRP A 135 17.84 -35.32 18.91
C TRP A 135 18.44 -33.94 18.58
N GLU A 136 17.73 -33.09 17.83
CA GLU A 136 18.13 -31.70 17.56
C GLU A 136 17.46 -30.67 18.50
N ALA A 137 16.59 -31.14 19.40
CA ALA A 137 15.99 -30.26 20.40
C ALA A 137 17.06 -29.68 21.35
N PRO A 138 16.90 -28.44 21.86
CA PRO A 138 17.75 -27.92 22.92
C PRO A 138 17.78 -28.90 24.10
N ILE A 139 18.96 -29.20 24.64
CA ILE A 139 19.16 -30.25 25.68
C ILE A 139 18.22 -30.07 26.89
N GLU A 140 17.89 -28.81 27.20
CA GLU A 140 16.96 -28.40 28.26
C GLU A 140 15.52 -28.91 28.07
N ASN A 141 15.16 -29.26 26.84
CA ASN A 141 13.81 -29.69 26.43
C ASN A 141 13.70 -31.19 26.15
N LEU A 142 14.77 -31.99 26.33
CA LEU A 142 14.72 -33.46 26.16
C LEU A 142 14.35 -34.17 27.48
N GLY A 143 13.50 -35.20 27.39
CA GLY A 143 13.16 -36.07 28.52
C GLY A 143 14.34 -36.95 28.96
N LEU A 144 14.25 -37.50 30.18
CA LEU A 144 15.32 -38.33 30.76
C LEU A 144 15.64 -39.57 29.89
N ASP A 145 14.59 -40.22 29.37
CA ASP A 145 14.70 -41.41 28.50
C ASP A 145 15.33 -41.07 27.12
N GLU A 146 15.05 -39.88 26.60
CA GLU A 146 15.56 -39.40 25.32
C GLU A 146 17.04 -39.02 25.44
N LEU A 147 17.42 -38.38 26.55
CA LEU A 147 18.81 -38.03 26.86
C LEU A 147 19.68 -39.28 27.04
N GLU A 148 19.13 -40.34 27.64
CA GLU A 148 19.82 -41.63 27.76
C GLU A 148 20.04 -42.30 26.39
N ARG A 149 19.00 -42.30 25.53
CA ARG A 149 19.13 -42.79 24.14
C ARG A 149 20.16 -42.00 23.33
N LEU A 150 20.19 -40.68 23.48
CA LEU A 150 21.16 -39.81 22.81
C LEU A 150 22.58 -40.10 23.29
N LYS A 151 22.79 -40.24 24.60
CA LYS A 151 24.08 -40.60 25.20
C LYS A 151 24.61 -41.93 24.67
N VAL A 152 23.74 -42.93 24.55
CA VAL A 152 24.09 -44.25 24.00
C VAL A 152 24.51 -44.12 22.52
N ALA A 153 23.73 -43.40 21.70
CA ALA A 153 24.02 -43.18 20.29
C ALA A 153 25.34 -42.42 20.06
N MET A 154 25.60 -41.36 20.84
CA MET A 154 26.87 -40.62 20.80
C MET A 154 28.06 -41.51 21.20
N GLY A 155 27.85 -42.44 22.15
CA GLY A 155 28.85 -43.43 22.53
C GLY A 155 29.24 -44.37 21.38
N PHE A 156 28.26 -44.82 20.59
CA PHE A 156 28.50 -45.63 19.40
C PHE A 156 29.24 -44.84 18.31
N LEU A 157 28.82 -43.60 18.05
CA LEU A 157 29.49 -42.73 17.07
C LEU A 157 30.95 -42.47 17.44
N LYS A 158 31.23 -42.23 18.72
CA LYS A 158 32.60 -42.03 19.23
C LYS A 158 33.48 -43.25 18.95
N LYS A 159 32.98 -44.47 19.21
CA LYS A 159 33.71 -45.71 18.90
C LYS A 159 34.00 -45.83 17.40
N ALA A 160 33.02 -45.54 16.54
CA ALA A 160 33.20 -45.59 15.10
C ALA A 160 34.25 -44.57 14.60
N ILE A 161 34.27 -43.35 15.16
CA ILE A 161 35.29 -42.34 14.87
C ILE A 161 36.68 -42.80 15.33
N ASP A 162 36.78 -43.39 16.52
CA ASP A 162 38.05 -43.88 17.05
C ASP A 162 38.58 -45.08 16.24
N GLU A 163 37.70 -45.92 15.68
CA GLU A 163 38.06 -46.96 14.71
C GLU A 163 38.53 -46.39 13.37
N GLN A 164 37.86 -45.36 12.84
CA GLN A 164 38.31 -44.67 11.63
C GLN A 164 39.66 -43.97 11.82
N LYS A 165 39.90 -43.36 12.98
CA LYS A 165 41.20 -42.75 13.31
C LYS A 165 42.33 -43.77 13.24
N LYS A 166 42.13 -45.00 13.73
CA LYS A 166 43.16 -46.06 13.68
C LYS A 166 43.55 -46.38 12.24
N TRP A 167 42.59 -46.40 11.32
CA TRP A 167 42.85 -46.59 9.89
C TRP A 167 43.63 -45.41 9.28
N ILE A 168 43.30 -44.18 9.64
CA ILE A 168 44.00 -42.98 9.16
C ILE A 168 45.45 -42.94 9.65
N VAL A 169 45.71 -43.31 10.91
CA VAL A 169 47.07 -43.36 11.49
C VAL A 169 47.90 -44.50 10.90
N ALA A 170 47.30 -45.65 10.60
CA ALA A 170 48.00 -46.79 9.99
C ALA A 170 48.36 -46.57 8.51
N ALA A 171 47.66 -45.69 7.80
CA ALA A 171 47.81 -45.48 6.36
C ALA A 171 48.92 -44.48 5.96
N SER A 172 49.71 -43.92 6.91
CA SER A 172 50.70 -42.89 6.58
C SER A 172 52.05 -43.08 7.30
N PRO A 173 53.01 -43.84 6.71
CA PRO A 173 54.39 -43.86 7.15
C PRO A 173 55.23 -42.98 6.21
N LEU A 174 55.12 -41.65 6.31
CA LEU A 174 56.05 -40.75 5.62
C LEU A 174 56.73 -39.81 6.60
N GLN A 175 58.05 -39.96 6.61
CA GLN A 175 59.03 -39.28 7.45
C GLN A 175 58.99 -37.76 7.22
N ILE A 176 58.95 -37.02 8.31
CA ILE A 176 59.24 -35.58 8.31
C ILE A 176 60.74 -35.44 8.07
N VAL A 177 61.14 -34.98 6.89
CA VAL A 177 62.50 -34.47 6.66
C VAL A 177 62.47 -32.97 6.94
N PRO A 178 63.32 -32.42 7.81
CA PRO A 178 63.32 -31.00 8.08
C PRO A 178 63.98 -30.25 6.92
N VAL A 179 63.18 -29.55 6.12
CA VAL A 179 63.71 -28.51 5.23
C VAL A 179 63.97 -27.27 6.09
N SER A 180 65.24 -27.06 6.43
CA SER A 180 65.69 -25.74 6.86
C SER A 180 65.80 -24.86 5.62
N CYS A 181 65.12 -23.71 5.63
CA CYS A 181 65.51 -22.58 4.80
C CYS A 181 65.63 -21.31 5.66
N PRO A 182 66.63 -20.46 5.38
CA PRO A 182 67.00 -19.35 6.25
C PRO A 182 66.35 -18.02 5.80
N ASN A 183 66.12 -17.15 6.77
CA ASN A 183 65.97 -15.69 6.66
C ASN A 183 64.97 -15.11 5.63
N GLY A 184 63.79 -14.73 6.16
CA GLY A 184 63.09 -13.44 6.05
C GLY A 184 63.11 -12.64 4.75
N ILE A 185 61.92 -12.35 4.23
CA ILE A 185 61.51 -11.01 3.73
C ILE A 185 59.99 -10.93 3.58
N ASN A 186 59.46 -9.74 3.87
CA ASN A 186 58.06 -9.34 3.75
C ASN A 186 57.48 -9.65 2.36
N GLY A 187 56.27 -10.22 2.33
CA GLY A 187 55.53 -10.53 1.11
C GLY A 187 54.03 -10.41 1.35
N GLU A 188 53.53 -9.21 1.03
CA GLU A 188 52.15 -8.81 0.89
C GLU A 188 51.37 -9.75 -0.06
N TYR A 189 50.23 -10.28 0.38
CA TYR A 189 49.22 -10.87 -0.50
C TYR A 189 47.93 -10.08 -0.36
N VAL A 190 47.71 -9.19 -1.33
CA VAL A 190 46.42 -8.54 -1.59
C VAL A 190 45.52 -9.55 -2.30
N VAL A 191 44.41 -9.93 -1.67
CA VAL A 191 43.23 -10.47 -2.36
C VAL A 191 42.15 -9.40 -2.29
N LYS A 192 41.91 -8.74 -3.44
CA LYS A 192 40.77 -7.84 -3.64
C LYS A 192 39.48 -8.66 -3.62
N GLY A 193 38.63 -8.39 -2.64
CA GLY A 193 37.23 -8.78 -2.62
C GLY A 193 36.43 -7.64 -2.00
N SER A 194 35.77 -6.86 -2.84
CA SER A 194 34.92 -5.72 -2.49
C SER A 194 33.76 -6.16 -1.59
N ARG A 195 33.88 -5.88 -0.29
CA ARG A 195 32.81 -5.98 0.70
C ARG A 195 32.44 -4.56 1.12
N LEU A 196 31.38 -4.02 0.53
CA LEU A 196 30.67 -2.88 1.11
C LEU A 196 29.89 -3.44 2.32
N GLU A 197 30.47 -3.28 3.50
CA GLU A 197 29.78 -3.49 4.76
C GLU A 197 28.83 -2.30 4.98
N LEU A 198 27.52 -2.54 4.89
CA LEU A 198 26.52 -1.63 5.42
C LEU A 198 26.29 -1.98 6.89
N THR A 199 26.91 -1.20 7.76
CA THR A 199 26.61 -1.16 9.19
C THR A 199 25.21 -0.58 9.40
N MET A 200 24.34 -1.34 10.06
CA MET A 200 23.04 -0.86 10.52
C MET A 200 23.21 0.08 11.71
N THR A 201 22.99 1.38 11.51
CA THR A 201 22.78 2.32 12.61
C THR A 201 21.30 2.31 13.02
N PRO A 202 20.97 2.10 14.29
CA PRO A 202 19.64 2.38 14.80
C PRO A 202 19.52 3.89 15.01
N HIS A 203 18.51 4.51 14.38
CA HIS A 203 17.84 5.80 14.70
C HIS A 203 17.58 6.66 13.44
N GLY A 204 16.29 6.95 13.20
CA GLY A 204 15.84 8.25 12.69
C GLY A 204 15.73 8.45 11.18
N PHE A 205 14.59 8.10 10.58
CA PHE A 205 14.07 8.89 9.46
C PHE A 205 13.20 10.01 10.04
N VAL A 206 13.78 11.19 10.22
CA VAL A 206 13.06 12.43 10.49
C VAL A 206 12.82 13.10 9.14
N LEU A 207 11.61 12.98 8.60
CA LEU A 207 11.12 13.93 7.61
C LEU A 207 10.98 15.28 8.33
N GLY A 208 11.78 16.25 7.92
CA GLY A 208 11.80 17.60 8.51
C GLY A 208 10.42 18.25 8.40
N TYR A 209 9.75 18.41 9.53
CA TYR A 209 8.62 19.32 9.67
C TYR A 209 9.20 20.72 9.82
N GLY A 210 9.24 21.49 8.74
CA GLY A 210 9.59 22.91 8.80
C GLY A 210 8.56 23.66 9.65
N GLN A 211 9.00 24.19 10.78
CA GLN A 211 8.25 25.09 11.63
C GLN A 211 8.59 26.50 11.15
N TYR A 212 7.76 27.08 10.28
CA TYR A 212 7.94 28.45 9.81
C TYR A 212 7.24 29.42 10.76
N GLU A 213 8.02 30.39 11.26
CA GLU A 213 7.54 31.52 12.05
C GLU A 213 7.32 32.69 11.07
N PHE A 214 6.06 32.98 10.74
CA PHE A 214 5.69 34.19 10.00
C PHE A 214 5.42 35.29 11.04
N GLN A 215 6.09 36.44 10.89
CA GLN A 215 5.77 37.66 11.62
C GLN A 215 4.51 38.27 11.03
N ASP A 216 3.40 38.19 11.77
CA ASP A 216 2.15 38.87 11.41
C ASP A 216 2.31 40.38 11.62
N ASN A 217 2.23 41.14 10.52
CA ASN A 217 1.74 42.52 10.57
C ASN A 217 0.21 42.45 10.58
N GLU A 218 -0.40 43.00 11.63
CA GLU A 218 -1.85 43.16 11.79
C GLU A 218 -2.41 44.04 10.67
N GLU A 219 -3.33 43.49 9.87
CA GLU A 219 -4.65 44.08 9.54
C GLU A 219 -5.40 43.15 8.58
N ASP A 220 -6.73 43.09 8.71
CA ASP A 220 -7.71 42.32 7.93
C ASP A 220 -7.87 40.80 8.16
N TRP A 221 -8.43 40.43 9.32
CA TRP A 221 -8.92 39.05 9.60
C TRP A 221 -10.46 38.93 9.73
N SER A 222 -11.24 39.85 9.15
CA SER A 222 -12.70 39.75 9.21
C SER A 222 -13.33 38.86 8.12
N ASN A 223 -12.55 38.28 7.20
CA ASN A 223 -13.17 37.66 6.01
C ASN A 223 -12.47 36.41 5.43
N MET A 224 -12.22 35.37 6.23
CA MET A 224 -11.86 34.04 5.68
C MET A 224 -12.66 32.90 6.34
N ARG A 225 -13.94 32.81 5.96
CA ARG A 225 -14.60 31.51 5.82
C ARG A 225 -14.24 30.94 4.46
N THR A 226 -13.23 30.08 4.36
CA THR A 226 -13.17 29.10 3.26
C THR A 226 -12.09 28.05 3.52
N PHE A 227 -12.52 26.79 3.65
CA PHE A 227 -11.69 25.65 3.28
C PHE A 227 -11.62 25.66 1.76
N GLU A 228 -10.49 26.02 1.18
CA GLU A 228 -10.24 25.82 -0.25
C GLU A 228 -9.04 24.89 -0.41
N VAL A 229 -9.35 23.66 -0.79
CA VAL A 229 -8.37 22.72 -1.36
C VAL A 229 -8.15 23.18 -2.79
N TYR A 230 -7.09 23.94 -3.04
CA TYR A 230 -6.65 24.25 -4.40
C TYR A 230 -5.90 23.03 -4.94
N GLY A 231 -6.67 22.08 -5.47
CA GLY A 231 -6.16 21.15 -6.48
C GLY A 231 -5.92 21.95 -7.75
N ASP A 232 -4.79 21.66 -8.41
CA ASP A 232 -4.39 22.19 -9.72
C ASP A 232 -5.61 22.48 -10.62
N GLN A 233 -5.62 23.62 -11.32
CA GLN A 233 -6.67 23.95 -12.29
C GLN A 233 -6.79 22.83 -13.34
N SER A 234 -5.70 22.10 -13.60
CA SER A 234 -5.68 20.86 -14.37
C SER A 234 -6.52 19.74 -13.74
N VAL A 235 -6.35 19.47 -12.44
CA VAL A 235 -7.12 18.48 -11.69
C VAL A 235 -8.58 18.89 -11.55
N ARG A 236 -8.88 20.20 -11.38
CA ARG A 236 -10.26 20.70 -11.37
C ARG A 236 -10.92 20.57 -12.74
N LEU A 237 -10.21 20.90 -13.82
CA LEU A 237 -10.71 20.72 -15.18
C LEU A 237 -10.86 19.24 -15.53
N GLU A 238 -9.95 18.37 -15.09
CA GLU A 238 -10.02 16.92 -15.29
C GLU A 238 -11.13 16.28 -14.45
N LEU A 239 -11.33 16.72 -13.19
CA LEU A 239 -12.48 16.33 -12.36
C LEU A 239 -13.79 16.90 -12.88
N GLU A 240 -13.81 18.09 -13.48
CA GLU A 240 -15.00 18.66 -14.13
C GLU A 240 -15.30 17.92 -15.43
N LYS A 241 -14.29 17.54 -16.24
CA LYS A 241 -14.45 16.65 -17.40
C LYS A 241 -14.90 15.26 -17.00
N GLU A 242 -14.36 14.69 -15.92
CA GLU A 242 -14.74 13.37 -15.42
C GLU A 242 -16.15 13.41 -14.81
N ARG A 243 -16.51 14.49 -14.09
CA ARG A 243 -17.88 14.72 -13.60
C ARG A 243 -18.85 14.90 -14.75
N ALA A 244 -18.50 15.67 -15.78
CA ALA A 244 -19.32 15.86 -16.99
C ALA A 244 -19.44 14.56 -17.81
N ALA A 245 -18.36 13.78 -17.93
CA ALA A 245 -18.39 12.47 -18.59
C ALA A 245 -19.28 11.48 -17.81
N LYS A 246 -19.21 11.50 -16.48
CA LYS A 246 -20.06 10.68 -15.61
C LYS A 246 -21.53 11.10 -15.69
N GLU A 247 -21.82 12.40 -15.72
CA GLU A 247 -23.17 12.93 -15.88
C GLU A 247 -23.73 12.61 -17.27
N ASN A 248 -22.93 12.74 -18.32
CA ASN A 248 -23.29 12.33 -19.68
C ASN A 248 -23.57 10.82 -19.76
N LEU A 249 -22.74 9.99 -19.13
CA LEU A 249 -22.95 8.54 -19.07
C LEU A 249 -24.23 8.21 -18.29
N GLU A 250 -24.48 8.86 -17.16
CA GLU A 250 -25.70 8.66 -16.36
C GLU A 250 -26.95 9.09 -17.15
N ASN A 251 -26.88 10.18 -17.91
CA ASN A 251 -27.95 10.62 -18.79
C ASN A 251 -28.18 9.66 -19.97
N CYS A 252 -27.11 9.14 -20.57
CA CYS A 252 -27.20 8.08 -21.58
C CYS A 252 -27.84 6.81 -21.02
N VAL A 253 -27.47 6.39 -19.80
CA VAL A 253 -28.07 5.23 -19.14
C VAL A 253 -29.55 5.47 -18.86
N LYS A 254 -29.93 6.66 -18.37
CA LYS A 254 -31.35 7.03 -18.17
C LYS A 254 -32.14 7.03 -19.47
N HIS A 255 -31.56 7.49 -20.58
CA HIS A 255 -32.21 7.40 -21.90
C HIS A 255 -32.36 5.96 -22.37
N LEU A 256 -31.33 5.12 -22.25
CA LEU A 256 -31.41 3.70 -22.61
C LEU A 256 -32.43 2.94 -21.73
N GLU A 257 -32.51 3.25 -20.44
CA GLU A 257 -33.52 2.66 -19.54
C GLU A 257 -34.93 3.12 -19.92
N LYS A 258 -35.09 4.40 -20.27
CA LYS A 258 -36.37 4.93 -20.77
C LYS A 258 -36.78 4.27 -22.08
N ASP A 259 -35.87 4.17 -23.05
CA ASP A 259 -36.12 3.52 -24.34
C ASP A 259 -36.51 2.05 -24.14
N ARG A 260 -35.84 1.34 -23.22
CA ARG A 260 -36.18 -0.04 -22.89
C ARG A 260 -37.53 -0.18 -22.19
N GLU A 261 -37.92 0.80 -21.39
CA GLU A 261 -39.24 0.83 -20.74
C GLU A 261 -40.34 1.17 -21.76
N GLU A 262 -40.08 2.08 -22.69
CA GLU A 262 -40.98 2.37 -23.81
C GLU A 262 -41.17 1.15 -24.72
N GLU A 263 -40.11 0.40 -25.02
CA GLU A 263 -40.18 -0.84 -25.80
C GLU A 263 -40.98 -1.94 -25.07
N ARG A 264 -40.82 -2.04 -23.73
CA ARG A 264 -41.63 -2.95 -22.90
C ARG A 264 -43.10 -2.57 -22.91
N GLU A 265 -43.40 -1.28 -22.80
CA GLU A 265 -44.78 -0.81 -22.80
C GLU A 265 -45.42 -0.98 -24.18
N GLN A 266 -44.70 -0.70 -25.27
CA GLN A 266 -45.14 -1.01 -26.63
C GLN A 266 -45.43 -2.50 -26.80
N SER A 267 -44.54 -3.36 -26.30
CA SER A 267 -44.74 -4.82 -26.30
C SER A 267 -45.96 -5.26 -25.46
N ARG A 268 -46.27 -4.55 -24.37
CA ARG A 268 -47.43 -4.83 -23.51
C ARG A 268 -48.73 -4.44 -24.20
N VAL A 269 -48.76 -3.24 -24.79
CA VAL A 269 -49.90 -2.74 -25.58
C VAL A 269 -50.19 -3.65 -26.77
N GLU A 270 -49.15 -4.11 -27.48
CA GLU A 270 -49.35 -4.99 -28.63
C GLU A 270 -49.93 -6.36 -28.23
N ARG A 271 -49.45 -6.95 -27.13
CA ARG A 271 -50.05 -8.19 -26.56
C ARG A 271 -51.51 -8.00 -26.15
N GLU A 272 -51.87 -6.84 -25.62
CA GLU A 272 -53.26 -6.54 -25.26
C GLU A 272 -54.15 -6.40 -26.50
N LYS A 273 -53.66 -5.76 -27.57
CA LYS A 273 -54.37 -5.70 -28.87
C LYS A 273 -54.58 -7.11 -29.45
N GLU A 274 -53.54 -7.94 -29.47
CA GLU A 274 -53.65 -9.32 -29.95
C GLU A 274 -54.66 -10.13 -29.14
N ARG A 275 -54.69 -9.96 -27.81
CA ARG A 275 -55.68 -10.63 -26.94
C ARG A 275 -57.10 -10.16 -27.26
N ALA A 276 -57.32 -8.85 -27.40
CA ALA A 276 -58.62 -8.29 -27.73
C ALA A 276 -59.11 -8.73 -29.12
N GLU A 277 -58.21 -8.84 -30.10
CA GLU A 277 -58.54 -9.36 -31.43
C GLU A 277 -58.90 -10.85 -31.40
N ARG A 278 -58.16 -11.68 -30.65
CA ARG A 278 -58.49 -13.09 -30.43
C ARG A 278 -59.88 -13.24 -29.80
N GLU A 279 -60.21 -12.43 -28.80
CA GLU A 279 -61.53 -12.43 -28.17
C GLU A 279 -62.65 -12.04 -29.16
N ARG A 280 -62.43 -11.02 -30.01
CA ARG A 280 -63.38 -10.64 -31.07
C ARG A 280 -63.60 -11.76 -32.08
N LEU A 281 -62.52 -12.40 -32.53
CA LEU A 281 -62.58 -13.53 -33.46
C LEU A 281 -63.29 -14.73 -32.83
N GLN A 282 -63.01 -15.02 -31.56
CA GLN A 282 -63.66 -16.09 -30.82
C GLN A 282 -65.17 -15.83 -30.69
N LYS A 283 -65.56 -14.61 -30.31
CA LYS A 283 -66.98 -14.22 -30.25
C LYS A 283 -67.68 -14.36 -31.60
N ARG A 284 -67.02 -13.93 -32.69
CA ARG A 284 -67.55 -14.06 -34.06
C ARG A 284 -67.69 -15.53 -34.48
N LYS A 285 -66.73 -16.38 -34.11
CA LYS A 285 -66.80 -17.83 -34.31
C LYS A 285 -67.98 -18.42 -33.56
N ASP A 286 -68.18 -18.06 -32.30
CA ASP A 286 -69.29 -18.56 -31.46
C ASP A 286 -70.66 -18.11 -32.01
N ASP A 287 -70.77 -16.86 -32.48
CA ASP A 287 -71.99 -16.35 -33.14
C ASP A 287 -72.32 -17.09 -34.44
N ILE A 288 -71.30 -17.46 -35.24
CA ILE A 288 -71.49 -18.26 -36.46
C ILE A 288 -71.97 -19.67 -36.08
N ILE A 289 -71.35 -20.31 -35.09
CA ILE A 289 -71.75 -21.64 -34.61
C ILE A 289 -73.22 -21.62 -34.16
N LYS A 290 -73.64 -20.59 -33.42
CA LYS A 290 -75.02 -20.41 -32.97
C LYS A 290 -76.04 -20.17 -34.10
N ARG A 291 -75.61 -19.72 -35.28
CA ARG A 291 -76.50 -19.55 -36.45
C ARG A 291 -76.61 -20.81 -37.30
N ILE A 292 -75.64 -21.72 -37.20
CA ILE A 292 -75.61 -22.98 -37.96
C ILE A 292 -76.37 -24.09 -37.22
N GLY A 293 -76.31 -24.11 -35.88
CA GLY A 293 -77.11 -25.01 -35.03
C GLY A 293 -78.46 -24.42 -34.68
#